data_AF-A0A0A8USX0-F1
#
_entry.id   AF-A0A0A8USX0-F1
#
_cell.length_a   1.000
_cell.length_b   1.000
_cell.length_c   1.000
_cell.angle_alpha   90.00
_cell.angle_beta   90.00
_cell.angle_gamma   90.00
#
_symmetry.space_group_name_H-M   'P 1'
#
loop_
_entity.id
_entity.type
_entity.pdbx_description
1 polymer ?
#
loop_
_entity_poly.entity_id
_entity_poly.type
_entity_poly.pdbx_seq_one_letter_code
_entity_poly.pdbx_strand_id
1 'polypeptide(L)'
;MFKKLSGSVIDVFKALWTIQSEQDKYFKIRSYEENKSTLEKDIPRMSLVDFTSTFAEFAKVCSSEDMYKQQYLQGNLDGGLAIDLFKSYAAEHIDALEKQAKQYPVNSDARKKFDEDIEKQLSLWFNQSNHVVLRFAYRDEKGQLCALGFMANTKVPNHWTLQISKNGTDPLEQRTTSFFAHENFITSPSASAVQLEELQEQIKADLGSPKVYQLISSILQKNGEVSVPELNALNLRIISNQNIDNRDLKKQQLLDYFKFIRENFSNDQLLKIIEDIEKNSVEDINFFKDENYSTTLKEIYDTVNFSISQLNEGPEKADLIYKNQLTFFAIQFELSVQAQKDEEYIPEHVRSSFLEKARQFRQERHNLSNQAKNYQNKSLSELMKSTVDEANEAYKASLIKTRDSEIEKNNNKKISPPMKHDQNFGERNQELLIVGALAVLTTISLILILTGVLAPVGIAIEVGIYTTLAIVGTALAGTSALAAGSAILYQEKQFANEMQTYETEVQKRENHTKRLTEEYAHLIENGITSSCDFLSRILENTQEPHHAESKDLSDALTKLEEITASSPEYNRAEILVDSISLPSTTTIVKTANEEQQAVPAISDVDPKI
;
A
#
# COMPACT_ATOMS: atom_id res chain seq x y z
N MET A 1 26.88 -22.96 19.00
CA MET A 1 25.96 -23.37 20.09
C MET A 1 24.94 -22.26 20.30
N PHE A 2 23.75 -22.54 20.83
CA PHE A 2 22.76 -21.49 21.12
C PHE A 2 22.75 -21.15 22.62
N LYS A 3 22.25 -19.97 22.94
CA LYS A 3 22.03 -19.54 24.32
C LYS A 3 20.59 -19.09 24.51
N LYS A 4 20.09 -19.32 25.72
CA LYS A 4 18.80 -18.87 26.21
C LYS A 4 18.99 -18.03 27.46
N LEU A 5 18.37 -16.86 27.49
CA LEU A 5 18.15 -16.07 28.69
C LEU A 5 16.68 -16.15 29.05
N SER A 6 16.38 -16.34 30.33
CA SER A 6 15.01 -16.35 30.85
C SER A 6 14.92 -15.57 32.15
N GLY A 7 13.81 -14.86 32.34
CA GLY A 7 13.55 -14.07 33.55
C GLY A 7 12.38 -13.13 33.35
N SER A 8 12.26 -12.10 34.20
CA SER A 8 11.36 -10.99 33.87
C SER A 8 11.85 -10.24 32.63
N VAL A 9 11.00 -9.44 31.98
CA VAL A 9 11.44 -8.53 30.90
C VAL A 9 12.62 -7.68 31.37
N ILE A 10 12.57 -7.19 32.62
CA ILE A 10 13.62 -6.36 33.21
C ILE A 10 14.93 -7.13 33.35
N ASP A 11 14.88 -8.38 33.84
CA ASP A 11 16.08 -9.19 34.04
C ASP A 11 16.76 -9.53 32.72
N VAL A 12 15.98 -9.95 31.72
CA VAL A 12 16.49 -10.25 30.38
C VAL A 12 17.13 -9.01 29.76
N PHE A 13 16.49 -7.85 29.89
CA PHE A 13 16.99 -6.60 29.35
C PHE A 13 18.29 -6.15 30.04
N LYS A 14 18.36 -6.21 31.38
CA LYS A 14 19.58 -5.89 32.13
C LYS A 14 20.73 -6.84 31.82
N ALA A 15 20.44 -8.09 31.50
CA ALA A 15 21.44 -9.07 31.10
C ALA A 15 22.00 -8.82 29.69
N LEU A 16 21.21 -8.23 28.79
CA LEU A 16 21.58 -8.02 27.39
C LEU A 16 22.13 -6.62 27.09
N TRP A 17 21.69 -5.60 27.83
CA TRP A 17 22.01 -4.21 27.53
C TRP A 17 22.99 -3.66 28.57
N THR A 18 24.21 -3.27 28.18
CA THR A 18 25.22 -2.81 29.17
C THR A 18 25.20 -1.30 29.45
N ILE A 19 24.56 -0.53 28.56
CA ILE A 19 24.44 0.94 28.65
C ILE A 19 23.30 1.36 29.60
N GLN A 20 23.66 1.78 30.82
CA GLN A 20 22.72 2.19 31.87
C GLN A 20 21.72 3.30 31.44
N SER A 21 22.15 4.30 30.67
CA SER A 21 21.28 5.41 30.28
C SER A 21 20.10 4.97 29.40
N GLU A 22 20.30 3.97 28.55
CA GLU A 22 19.22 3.41 27.73
C GLU A 22 18.30 2.51 28.57
N GLN A 23 18.85 1.78 29.55
CA GLN A 23 18.03 1.07 30.54
C GLN A 23 17.14 2.05 31.32
N ASP A 24 17.69 3.16 31.81
CA ASP A 24 16.92 4.14 32.59
C ASP A 24 15.80 4.78 31.75
N LYS A 25 16.08 5.03 30.45
CA LYS A 25 15.09 5.53 29.51
C LYS A 25 13.99 4.51 29.21
N TYR A 26 14.34 3.24 29.07
CA TYR A 26 13.39 2.14 28.85
C TYR A 26 12.53 1.92 30.11
N PHE A 27 13.15 1.85 31.29
CA PHE A 27 12.46 1.62 32.56
C PHE A 27 11.79 2.85 33.15
N LYS A 28 11.84 4.01 32.47
CA LYS A 28 11.17 5.23 32.93
C LYS A 28 9.67 4.97 33.09
N ILE A 29 9.19 5.11 34.32
CA ILE A 29 7.76 5.09 34.64
C ILE A 29 7.10 6.26 33.91
N ARG A 30 6.13 5.94 33.06
CA ARG A 30 5.32 6.91 32.32
C ARG A 30 4.01 7.16 33.04
N SER A 31 3.43 8.33 32.82
CA SER A 31 2.09 8.63 33.30
C SER A 31 1.03 7.78 32.59
N TYR A 32 -0.13 7.65 33.23
CA TYR A 32 -1.29 6.97 32.64
C TYR A 32 -1.61 7.51 31.23
N GLU A 33 -1.65 8.83 31.04
CA GLU A 33 -1.97 9.45 29.75
C GLU A 33 -0.91 9.17 28.67
N GLU A 34 0.37 9.14 29.04
CA GLU A 34 1.45 8.76 28.13
C GLU A 34 1.35 7.29 27.71
N ASN A 35 1.06 6.37 28.66
CA ASN A 35 0.86 4.95 28.38
C ASN A 35 -0.35 4.75 27.46
N LYS A 36 -1.49 5.35 27.81
CA LYS A 36 -2.72 5.31 27.02
C LYS A 36 -2.49 5.79 25.60
N SER A 37 -1.93 7.01 25.44
CA SER A 37 -1.64 7.56 24.11
C SER A 37 -0.67 6.68 23.31
N THR A 38 0.33 6.09 23.95
CA THR A 38 1.28 5.20 23.28
C THR A 38 0.59 3.91 22.85
N LEU A 39 -0.20 3.29 23.74
CA LEU A 39 -0.87 2.02 23.49
C LEU A 39 -1.96 2.15 22.41
N GLU A 40 -2.78 3.19 22.46
CA GLU A 40 -3.81 3.47 21.44
C GLU A 40 -3.21 3.70 20.05
N LYS A 41 -2.00 4.28 19.96
CA LYS A 41 -1.27 4.43 18.70
C LYS A 41 -0.66 3.12 18.21
N ASP A 42 -0.36 2.21 19.11
CA ASP A 42 0.38 0.98 18.80
C ASP A 42 -0.56 -0.19 18.49
N ILE A 43 -1.75 -0.27 19.11
CA ILE A 43 -2.77 -1.28 18.79
C ILE A 43 -3.01 -1.43 17.27
N PRO A 44 -3.28 -0.37 16.48
CA PRO A 44 -3.47 -0.52 15.03
C PRO A 44 -2.20 -0.88 14.26
N ARG A 45 -1.03 -0.89 14.91
CA ARG A 45 0.25 -1.32 14.31
C ARG A 45 0.60 -2.77 14.66
N MET A 46 -0.09 -3.34 15.63
CA MET A 46 0.13 -4.72 16.07
C MET A 46 -0.53 -5.70 15.12
N SER A 47 0.10 -6.86 14.99
CA SER A 47 -0.46 -8.02 14.32
C SER A 47 -0.84 -9.07 15.36
N LEU A 48 -1.92 -9.82 15.11
CA LEU A 48 -2.41 -10.87 16.00
C LEU A 48 -2.33 -12.23 15.31
N VAL A 49 -1.84 -13.24 16.02
CA VAL A 49 -1.92 -14.66 15.64
C VAL A 49 -2.73 -15.37 16.72
N ASP A 50 -4.06 -15.39 16.58
CA ASP A 50 -4.94 -16.00 17.56
C ASP A 50 -6.02 -16.85 16.90
N PHE A 51 -6.13 -18.09 17.38
CA PHE A 51 -7.08 -19.08 16.89
C PHE A 51 -8.37 -19.14 17.74
N THR A 52 -8.43 -18.37 18.82
CA THR A 52 -9.51 -18.37 19.81
C THR A 52 -10.27 -17.05 19.87
N SER A 53 -9.58 -15.91 19.73
CA SER A 53 -10.18 -14.57 19.79
C SER A 53 -9.96 -13.76 18.52
N THR A 54 -10.78 -12.73 18.34
CA THR A 54 -10.69 -11.75 17.25
C THR A 54 -9.72 -10.62 17.60
N PHE A 55 -9.24 -9.91 16.57
CA PHE A 55 -8.46 -8.69 16.72
C PHE A 55 -9.23 -7.61 17.50
N ALA A 56 -10.54 -7.50 17.29
CA ALA A 56 -11.37 -6.55 18.03
C ALA A 56 -11.41 -6.86 19.54
N GLU A 57 -11.51 -8.13 19.92
CA GLU A 57 -11.44 -8.57 21.31
C GLU A 57 -10.05 -8.33 21.92
N PHE A 58 -8.99 -8.63 21.17
CA PHE A 58 -7.62 -8.29 21.55
C PHE A 58 -7.46 -6.77 21.78
N ALA A 59 -7.87 -5.94 20.84
CA ALA A 59 -7.80 -4.49 20.92
C ALA A 59 -8.58 -3.94 22.14
N LYS A 60 -9.72 -4.56 22.47
CA LYS A 60 -10.51 -4.22 23.67
C LYS A 60 -9.76 -4.57 24.95
N VAL A 61 -9.09 -5.72 25.02
CA VAL A 61 -8.27 -6.11 26.17
C VAL A 61 -7.10 -5.14 26.35
N CYS A 62 -6.41 -4.80 25.26
CA CYS A 62 -5.31 -3.85 25.26
C CYS A 62 -5.76 -2.42 25.62
N SER A 63 -6.98 -2.04 25.28
CA SER A 63 -7.56 -0.72 25.61
C SER A 63 -8.23 -0.66 26.99
N SER A 64 -7.94 -1.60 27.90
CA SER A 64 -8.54 -1.62 29.23
C SER A 64 -7.83 -0.67 30.20
N GLU A 65 -8.57 -0.15 31.19
CA GLU A 65 -8.04 0.75 32.22
C GLU A 65 -6.84 0.17 32.98
N ASP A 66 -6.83 -1.15 33.19
CA ASP A 66 -5.75 -1.81 33.89
C ASP A 66 -4.46 -1.86 33.07
N MET A 67 -4.57 -1.92 31.73
CA MET A 67 -3.42 -1.83 30.82
C MET A 67 -2.77 -0.45 30.85
N TYR A 68 -3.57 0.62 30.91
CA TYR A 68 -3.05 1.99 30.93
C TYR A 68 -2.29 2.34 32.22
N LYS A 69 -2.60 1.63 33.32
CA LYS A 69 -1.87 1.74 34.59
C LYS A 69 -0.52 1.02 34.55
N GLN A 70 -0.32 0.08 33.64
CA GLN A 70 0.95 -0.64 33.50
C GLN A 70 1.97 0.20 32.74
N GLN A 71 3.25 -0.01 33.06
CA GLN A 71 4.33 0.52 32.25
C GLN A 71 4.25 -0.06 30.83
N TYR A 72 4.03 0.82 29.85
CA TYR A 72 3.96 0.44 28.45
C TYR A 72 5.03 1.14 27.62
N LEU A 73 5.70 0.38 26.77
CA LEU A 73 6.55 0.87 25.71
C LEU A 73 6.07 0.30 24.39
N GLN A 74 6.28 1.08 23.33
CA GLN A 74 5.93 0.67 21.99
C GLN A 74 6.55 -0.68 21.66
N GLY A 75 5.75 -1.61 21.16
CA GLY A 75 6.17 -2.96 20.79
C GLY A 75 6.23 -3.99 21.91
N ASN A 76 5.82 -3.65 23.15
CA ASN A 76 5.87 -4.61 24.25
C ASN A 76 4.85 -5.75 24.14
N LEU A 77 3.79 -5.57 23.33
CA LEU A 77 2.71 -6.56 23.19
C LEU A 77 2.85 -7.49 21.99
N ASP A 78 3.78 -7.21 21.07
CA ASP A 78 3.96 -7.94 19.82
C ASP A 78 5.44 -8.29 19.55
N GLY A 79 6.30 -8.20 20.56
CA GLY A 79 7.69 -8.68 20.48
C GLY A 79 8.68 -7.67 19.87
N GLY A 80 8.37 -6.38 19.91
CA GLY A 80 9.26 -5.33 19.41
C GLY A 80 10.61 -5.24 20.10
N LEU A 81 10.66 -5.70 21.34
CA LEU A 81 11.89 -5.74 22.12
C LEU A 81 12.99 -6.58 21.45
N ALA A 82 12.65 -7.63 20.68
CA ALA A 82 13.63 -8.42 19.93
C ALA A 82 14.47 -7.55 18.98
N ILE A 83 13.83 -6.59 18.30
CA ILE A 83 14.50 -5.68 17.36
C ILE A 83 15.47 -4.76 18.11
N ASP A 84 15.01 -4.19 19.22
CA ASP A 84 15.81 -3.25 20.00
C ASP A 84 17.04 -3.95 20.58
N LEU A 85 16.87 -5.17 21.12
CA LEU A 85 17.98 -5.98 21.63
C LEU A 85 18.98 -6.36 20.53
N PHE A 86 18.49 -6.77 19.35
CA PHE A 86 19.35 -7.09 18.21
C PHE A 86 20.18 -5.87 17.77
N LYS A 87 19.55 -4.70 17.64
CA LYS A 87 20.23 -3.45 17.26
C LYS A 87 21.24 -3.00 18.30
N SER A 88 20.93 -3.16 19.59
CA SER A 88 21.85 -2.83 20.68
C SER A 88 23.09 -3.70 20.66
N TYR A 89 22.93 -5.02 20.46
CA TYR A 89 24.08 -5.91 20.27
C TYR A 89 24.95 -5.48 19.08
N ALA A 90 24.33 -5.19 17.93
CA ALA A 90 25.05 -4.72 16.76
C ALA A 90 25.82 -3.41 17.05
N ALA A 91 25.20 -2.47 17.78
CA ALA A 91 25.85 -1.21 18.16
C ALA A 91 27.04 -1.41 19.10
N GLU A 92 26.92 -2.30 20.10
CA GLU A 92 28.04 -2.65 20.99
C GLU A 92 29.21 -3.29 20.23
N HIS A 93 28.90 -4.15 19.24
CA HIS A 93 29.92 -4.75 18.39
C HIS A 93 30.67 -3.71 17.55
N ILE A 94 29.95 -2.76 16.95
CA ILE A 94 30.54 -1.64 16.20
C ILE A 94 31.40 -0.76 17.10
N ASP A 95 30.92 -0.38 18.29
CA ASP A 95 31.69 0.44 19.23
C ASP A 95 32.99 -0.26 19.68
N ALA A 96 32.96 -1.58 19.87
CA ALA A 96 34.16 -2.36 20.16
C ALA A 96 35.19 -2.30 19.01
N LEU A 97 34.74 -2.43 17.76
CA LEU A 97 35.60 -2.29 16.58
C LEU A 97 36.17 -0.87 16.46
N GLU A 98 35.36 0.16 16.68
CA GLU A 98 35.82 1.56 16.66
C GLU A 98 36.87 1.85 17.73
N LYS A 99 36.70 1.30 18.94
CA LYS A 99 37.68 1.41 20.04
C LYS A 99 39.01 0.75 19.68
N GLN A 100 38.99 -0.41 19.02
CA GLN A 100 40.20 -1.06 18.52
C GLN A 100 40.85 -0.25 17.39
N ALA A 101 40.05 0.26 16.45
CA ALA A 101 40.53 1.08 15.35
C ALA A 101 41.25 2.36 15.82
N LYS A 102 40.82 2.94 16.95
CA LYS A 102 41.44 4.13 17.57
C LYS A 102 42.86 3.90 18.08
N GLN A 103 43.32 2.65 18.19
CA GLN A 103 44.70 2.32 18.60
C GLN A 103 45.71 2.48 17.45
N TYR A 104 45.24 2.62 16.21
CA TYR A 104 46.08 2.74 15.01
C TYR A 104 46.13 4.18 14.49
N PRO A 105 47.27 4.62 13.90
CA PRO A 105 47.36 5.93 13.26
C PRO A 105 46.32 6.06 12.14
N VAL A 106 45.70 7.25 12.02
CA VAL A 106 44.60 7.54 11.08
C VAL A 106 44.93 7.13 9.64
N ASN A 107 46.18 7.26 9.21
CA ASN A 107 46.62 6.97 7.84
C ASN A 107 47.31 5.60 7.69
N SER A 108 47.20 4.70 8.67
CA SER A 108 47.80 3.37 8.58
C SER A 108 46.90 2.40 7.82
N ASP A 109 47.50 1.43 7.11
CA ASP A 109 46.74 0.37 6.42
C ASP A 109 45.87 -0.44 7.38
N ALA A 110 46.34 -0.63 8.62
CA ALA A 110 45.57 -1.28 9.68
C ALA A 110 44.30 -0.49 10.01
N ARG A 111 44.41 0.84 10.15
CA ARG A 111 43.24 1.70 10.39
C ARG A 111 42.24 1.62 9.23
N LYS A 112 42.73 1.71 7.99
CA LYS A 112 41.88 1.63 6.79
C LYS A 112 41.09 0.31 6.76
N LYS A 113 41.75 -0.82 7.06
CA LYS A 113 41.09 -2.12 7.15
C LYS A 113 39.98 -2.15 8.22
N PHE A 114 40.22 -1.57 9.39
CA PHE A 114 39.18 -1.46 10.42
C PHE A 114 38.00 -0.62 9.97
N ASP A 115 38.25 0.51 9.30
CA ASP A 115 37.18 1.37 8.79
C ASP A 115 36.34 0.62 7.71
N GLU A 116 36.99 -0.13 6.82
CA GLU A 116 36.33 -1.02 5.85
C GLU A 116 35.50 -2.13 6.53
N ASP A 117 36.05 -2.76 7.58
CA ASP A 117 35.35 -3.78 8.37
C ASP A 117 34.14 -3.18 9.11
N ILE A 118 34.27 -1.99 9.69
CA ILE A 118 33.18 -1.26 10.36
C ILE A 118 32.07 -0.93 9.36
N GLU A 119 32.40 -0.39 8.19
CA GLU A 119 31.40 -0.08 7.14
C GLU A 119 30.67 -1.34 6.69
N LYS A 120 31.40 -2.44 6.50
CA LYS A 120 30.82 -3.74 6.15
C LYS A 120 29.87 -4.24 7.24
N GLN A 121 30.25 -4.16 8.51
CA GLN A 121 29.40 -4.57 9.62
C GLN A 121 28.18 -3.64 9.74
N LEU A 122 28.34 -2.33 9.61
CA LEU A 122 27.23 -1.38 9.61
C LEU A 122 26.20 -1.70 8.52
N SER A 123 26.68 -1.96 7.30
CA SER A 123 25.80 -2.38 6.19
C SER A 123 25.14 -3.73 6.48
N LEU A 124 25.87 -4.69 7.04
CA LEU A 124 25.33 -6.01 7.38
C LEU A 124 24.21 -5.92 8.43
N TRP A 125 24.40 -5.13 9.50
CA TRP A 125 23.54 -5.11 10.68
C TRP A 125 22.46 -4.01 10.69
N PHE A 126 22.66 -2.91 9.97
CA PHE A 126 21.73 -1.77 10.01
C PHE A 126 21.02 -1.51 8.69
N ASN A 127 21.44 -2.14 7.59
CA ASN A 127 20.66 -2.09 6.36
C ASN A 127 19.37 -2.90 6.53
N GLN A 128 18.21 -2.23 6.44
CA GLN A 128 16.92 -2.87 6.64
C GLN A 128 16.65 -4.00 5.64
N SER A 129 17.18 -3.93 4.41
CA SER A 129 17.01 -4.99 3.41
C SER A 129 17.77 -6.28 3.74
N ASN A 130 18.71 -6.22 4.68
CA ASN A 130 19.43 -7.40 5.18
C ASN A 130 18.68 -8.08 6.33
N HIS A 131 17.52 -7.60 6.74
CA HIS A 131 16.79 -8.15 7.89
C HIS A 131 15.34 -8.45 7.53
N VAL A 132 14.85 -9.53 8.11
CA VAL A 132 13.41 -9.81 8.16
C VAL A 132 13.01 -9.86 9.62
N VAL A 133 11.92 -9.18 9.93
CA VAL A 133 11.36 -9.06 11.27
C VAL A 133 9.96 -9.64 11.23
N LEU A 134 9.69 -10.58 12.14
CA LEU A 134 8.38 -11.17 12.35
C LEU A 134 7.95 -10.85 13.78
N ARG A 135 6.79 -10.20 13.92
CA ARG A 135 6.28 -9.71 15.19
C ARG A 135 4.77 -9.89 15.28
N PHE A 136 4.31 -10.42 16.40
CA PHE A 136 2.88 -10.55 16.66
C PHE A 136 2.57 -10.83 18.13
N ALA A 137 1.37 -10.46 18.52
CA ALA A 137 0.72 -10.93 19.73
C ALA A 137 0.05 -12.29 19.48
N TYR A 138 -0.08 -13.14 20.50
CA TYR A 138 -0.83 -14.39 20.43
C TYR A 138 -1.39 -14.78 21.80
N ARG A 139 -2.23 -15.83 21.85
CA ARG A 139 -2.66 -16.47 23.11
C ARG A 139 -2.08 -17.87 23.22
N ASP A 140 -1.60 -18.19 24.41
CA ASP A 140 -1.17 -19.55 24.74
C ASP A 140 -2.38 -20.48 25.00
N GLU A 141 -2.13 -21.77 25.26
CA GLU A 141 -3.18 -22.75 25.56
C GLU A 141 -4.00 -22.43 26.82
N LYS A 142 -3.53 -21.51 27.67
CA LYS A 142 -4.24 -21.03 28.86
C LYS A 142 -5.02 -19.74 28.58
N GLY A 143 -4.99 -19.23 27.35
CA GLY A 143 -5.60 -17.98 26.94
C GLY A 143 -4.82 -16.73 27.38
N GLN A 144 -3.60 -16.89 27.91
CA GLN A 144 -2.76 -15.76 28.34
C GLN A 144 -2.21 -15.02 27.15
N LEU A 145 -2.28 -13.68 27.18
CA LEU A 145 -1.70 -12.85 26.12
C LEU A 145 -0.17 -12.97 26.15
N CYS A 146 0.41 -13.27 25.00
CA CYS A 146 1.83 -13.45 24.80
C CYS A 146 2.30 -12.66 23.58
N ALA A 147 3.60 -12.49 23.46
CA ALA A 147 4.24 -11.77 22.36
C ALA A 147 5.40 -12.58 21.79
N LEU A 148 5.59 -12.52 20.48
CA LEU A 148 6.71 -13.12 19.77
C LEU A 148 7.40 -12.07 18.92
N GLY A 149 8.71 -11.94 19.07
CA GLY A 149 9.57 -11.16 18.19
C GLY A 149 10.67 -12.04 17.63
N PHE A 150 10.79 -12.10 16.31
CA PHE A 150 11.83 -12.86 15.63
C PHE A 150 12.51 -11.94 14.62
N MET A 151 13.83 -11.82 14.71
CA MET A 151 14.62 -11.01 13.77
C MET A 151 15.76 -11.86 13.24
N ALA A 152 15.92 -11.91 11.92
CA ALA A 152 16.99 -12.65 11.27
C ALA A 152 17.68 -11.82 10.20
N ASN A 153 18.98 -12.04 10.04
CA ASN A 153 19.77 -11.49 8.96
C ASN A 153 19.66 -12.40 7.72
N THR A 154 19.25 -11.83 6.58
CA THR A 154 19.04 -12.59 5.33
C THR A 154 20.34 -12.96 4.63
N LYS A 155 21.47 -12.34 4.99
CA LYS A 155 22.81 -12.61 4.43
C LYS A 155 23.60 -13.60 5.29
N VAL A 156 23.24 -13.74 6.56
CA VAL A 156 23.90 -14.65 7.50
C VAL A 156 22.82 -15.44 8.24
N PRO A 157 22.39 -16.62 7.73
CA PRO A 157 21.25 -17.38 8.26
C PRO A 157 21.36 -17.81 9.72
N ASN A 158 22.57 -17.87 10.29
CA ASN A 158 22.82 -18.16 11.70
C ASN A 158 22.72 -16.93 12.62
N HIS A 159 22.52 -15.74 12.05
CA HIS A 159 22.38 -14.48 12.79
C HIS A 159 20.91 -14.14 12.97
N TRP A 160 20.34 -14.64 14.06
CA TRP A 160 18.95 -14.40 14.41
C TRP A 160 18.76 -14.32 15.92
N THR A 161 17.64 -13.71 16.31
CA THR A 161 17.18 -13.60 17.69
C THR A 161 15.69 -13.92 17.75
N LEU A 162 15.27 -14.60 18.81
CA LEU A 162 13.88 -14.92 19.10
C LEU A 162 13.55 -14.54 20.54
N GLN A 163 12.63 -13.61 20.70
CA GLN A 163 12.02 -13.24 21.96
C GLN A 163 10.63 -13.87 22.06
N ILE A 164 10.35 -14.52 23.17
CA ILE A 164 9.01 -14.95 23.56
C ILE A 164 8.70 -14.29 24.90
N SER A 165 7.56 -13.61 25.03
CA SER A 165 7.14 -13.00 26.30
C SER A 165 5.72 -13.42 26.67
N LYS A 166 5.55 -13.92 27.89
CA LYS A 166 4.27 -14.34 28.46
C LYS A 166 3.72 -13.27 29.40
N ASN A 167 2.42 -13.37 29.66
CA ASN A 167 1.68 -12.46 30.53
C ASN A 167 1.74 -11.00 30.04
N GLY A 168 1.57 -10.78 28.73
CA GLY A 168 1.73 -9.48 28.08
C GLY A 168 0.89 -8.34 28.67
N THR A 169 -0.14 -8.63 29.46
CA THR A 169 -0.96 -7.63 30.16
C THR A 169 -0.44 -7.21 31.54
N ASP A 170 0.52 -7.94 32.10
CA ASP A 170 1.02 -7.73 33.46
C ASP A 170 2.11 -6.63 33.51
N PRO A 171 2.52 -6.12 34.69
CA PRO A 171 3.73 -5.29 34.83
C PRO A 171 4.99 -5.96 34.24
N LEU A 172 5.98 -5.19 33.80
CA LEU A 172 7.19 -5.72 33.16
C LEU A 172 7.98 -6.69 34.05
N GLU A 173 7.95 -6.48 35.36
CA GLU A 173 8.57 -7.34 36.38
C GLU A 173 7.91 -8.73 36.47
N GLN A 174 6.65 -8.84 36.04
CA GLN A 174 5.85 -10.06 36.12
C GLN A 174 5.73 -10.78 34.77
N ARG A 175 6.09 -10.11 33.67
CA ARG A 175 6.19 -10.69 32.33
C ARG A 175 7.38 -11.62 32.25
N THR A 176 7.14 -12.89 32.02
CA THR A 176 8.22 -13.87 31.81
C THR A 176 8.67 -13.79 30.36
N THR A 177 9.96 -13.56 30.13
CA THR A 177 10.56 -13.46 28.81
C THR A 177 11.65 -14.51 28.64
N SER A 178 11.65 -15.16 27.49
CA SER A 178 12.76 -15.95 26.98
C SER A 178 13.37 -15.28 25.76
N PHE A 179 14.69 -15.25 25.70
CA PHE A 179 15.45 -14.72 24.57
C PHE A 179 16.46 -15.77 24.10
N PHE A 180 16.32 -16.19 22.84
CA PHE A 180 17.15 -17.17 22.18
C PHE A 180 17.99 -16.48 21.09
N ALA A 181 19.27 -16.82 21.03
CA ALA A 181 20.15 -16.38 19.95
C ALA A 181 21.38 -17.28 19.84
N HIS A 182 22.16 -17.11 18.78
CA HIS A 182 23.50 -17.71 18.70
C HIS A 182 24.38 -17.22 19.86
N GLU A 183 25.29 -18.06 20.36
CA GLU A 183 26.09 -17.77 21.56
C GLU A 183 26.89 -16.47 21.50
N ASN A 184 27.17 -15.98 20.29
CA ASN A 184 27.86 -14.72 20.04
C ASN A 184 27.02 -13.50 20.47
N PHE A 185 25.69 -13.58 20.37
CA PHE A 185 24.77 -12.48 20.73
C PHE A 185 24.56 -12.35 22.24
N ILE A 186 24.74 -13.44 22.99
CA ILE A 186 24.44 -13.49 24.41
C ILE A 186 25.75 -13.75 25.17
N THR A 187 26.38 -12.68 25.64
CA THR A 187 27.62 -12.74 26.42
C THR A 187 27.36 -12.88 27.92
N SER A 188 26.12 -12.66 28.38
CA SER A 188 25.76 -12.74 29.79
C SER A 188 26.08 -14.11 30.39
N PRO A 189 26.70 -14.16 31.59
CA PRO A 189 26.95 -15.42 32.30
C PRO A 189 25.66 -16.05 32.86
N SER A 190 24.55 -15.32 32.94
CA SER A 190 23.25 -15.86 33.37
C SER A 190 22.55 -16.66 32.27
N ALA A 191 23.08 -16.67 31.04
CA ALA A 191 22.50 -17.41 29.93
C ALA A 191 22.80 -18.91 30.03
N SER A 192 21.78 -19.75 29.85
CA SER A 192 21.93 -21.19 29.72
C SER A 192 22.31 -21.56 28.29
N ALA A 193 23.29 -22.46 28.13
CA ALA A 193 23.58 -23.09 26.85
C ALA A 193 22.40 -23.97 26.42
N VAL A 194 22.06 -23.92 25.13
CA VAL A 194 21.02 -24.73 24.51
C VAL A 194 21.67 -25.52 23.37
N GLN A 195 21.60 -26.84 23.48
CA GLN A 195 22.05 -27.72 22.40
C GLN A 195 21.09 -27.62 21.22
N LEU A 196 21.61 -27.81 20.01
CA LEU A 196 20.82 -27.66 18.79
C LEU A 196 19.63 -28.64 18.74
N GLU A 197 19.83 -29.85 19.25
CA GLU A 197 18.83 -30.91 19.32
C GLU A 197 17.68 -30.57 20.28
N GLU A 198 17.94 -29.76 21.31
CA GLU A 198 16.97 -29.35 22.33
C GLU A 198 16.28 -28.01 22.00
N LEU A 199 16.85 -27.24 21.06
CA LEU A 199 16.40 -25.87 20.76
C LEU A 199 14.90 -25.80 20.43
N GLN A 200 14.45 -26.70 19.57
CA GLN A 200 13.05 -26.75 19.11
C GLN A 200 12.09 -27.10 20.26
N GLU A 201 12.47 -28.03 21.14
CA GLU A 201 11.65 -28.41 22.30
C GLU A 201 11.54 -27.27 23.31
N GLN A 202 12.65 -26.55 23.55
CA GLN A 202 12.65 -25.39 24.44
C GLN A 202 11.81 -24.24 23.88
N ILE A 203 11.90 -23.96 22.58
CA ILE A 203 11.05 -22.94 21.93
C ILE A 203 9.58 -23.34 22.03
N LYS A 204 9.23 -24.59 21.75
CA LYS A 204 7.86 -25.09 21.88
C LYS A 204 7.31 -24.92 23.30
N ALA A 205 8.09 -25.27 24.32
CA ALA A 205 7.69 -25.11 25.71
C ALA A 205 7.50 -23.63 26.10
N ASP A 206 8.39 -22.77 25.62
CA ASP A 206 8.33 -21.33 25.91
C ASP A 206 7.21 -20.63 25.16
N LEU A 207 6.78 -21.10 23.99
CA LEU A 207 5.59 -20.56 23.34
C LEU A 207 4.31 -20.90 24.11
N GLY A 208 4.22 -22.12 24.65
CA GLY A 208 2.98 -22.58 25.30
C GLY A 208 1.78 -22.65 24.35
N SER A 209 2.01 -22.63 23.02
CA SER A 209 1.00 -22.74 21.97
C SER A 209 1.52 -23.66 20.86
N PRO A 210 1.01 -24.90 20.75
CA PRO A 210 1.36 -25.82 19.66
C PRO A 210 1.07 -25.24 18.28
N LYS A 211 -0.01 -24.45 18.13
CA LYS A 211 -0.39 -23.83 16.85
C LYS A 211 0.62 -22.76 16.41
N VAL A 212 1.05 -21.88 17.34
CA VAL A 212 2.09 -20.88 17.04
C VAL A 212 3.43 -21.57 16.78
N TYR A 213 3.78 -22.61 17.54
CA TYR A 213 4.97 -23.40 17.27
C TYR A 213 4.94 -24.03 15.87
N GLN A 214 3.82 -24.64 15.48
CA GLN A 214 3.66 -25.22 14.15
C GLN A 214 3.89 -24.19 13.04
N LEU A 215 3.38 -22.95 13.21
CA LEU A 215 3.59 -21.85 12.26
C LEU A 215 5.07 -21.47 12.09
N ILE A 216 5.84 -21.41 13.18
CA ILE A 216 7.24 -20.95 13.12
C ILE A 216 8.27 -22.08 12.98
N SER A 217 7.87 -23.34 13.18
CA SER A 217 8.80 -24.47 13.24
C SER A 217 9.59 -24.70 11.94
N SER A 218 9.03 -24.34 10.77
CA SER A 218 9.74 -24.43 9.48
C SER A 218 10.78 -23.32 9.28
N ILE A 219 10.70 -22.23 10.06
CA ILE A 219 11.63 -21.11 9.97
C ILE A 219 13.02 -21.52 10.49
N LEU A 220 13.08 -22.27 11.58
CA LEU A 220 14.34 -22.75 12.17
C LEU A 220 14.65 -24.15 11.66
N GLN A 221 15.66 -24.26 10.81
CA GLN A 221 16.12 -25.51 10.24
C GLN A 221 16.83 -26.38 11.29
N LYS A 222 16.98 -27.68 11.00
CA LYS A 222 17.62 -28.65 11.91
C LYS A 222 19.09 -28.32 12.23
N ASN A 223 19.77 -27.54 11.39
CA ASN A 223 21.14 -27.07 11.61
C ASN A 223 21.20 -25.77 12.45
N GLY A 224 20.04 -25.19 12.81
CA GLY A 224 19.95 -23.93 13.56
C GLY A 224 19.93 -22.67 12.69
N GLU A 225 19.94 -22.82 11.35
CA GLU A 225 19.83 -21.70 10.41
C GLU A 225 18.37 -21.30 10.17
N VAL A 226 18.19 -20.04 9.79
CA VAL A 226 16.87 -19.51 9.40
C VAL A 226 16.61 -19.76 7.92
N SER A 227 15.47 -20.37 7.63
CA SER A 227 14.88 -20.38 6.29
C SER A 227 14.24 -19.03 5.99
N VAL A 228 14.99 -18.15 5.28
CA VAL A 228 14.49 -16.84 4.85
C VAL A 228 13.20 -16.94 4.01
N PRO A 229 13.04 -17.90 3.06
CA PRO A 229 11.78 -18.06 2.34
C PRO A 229 10.59 -18.35 3.24
N GLU A 230 10.74 -19.25 4.22
CA GLU A 230 9.66 -19.60 5.17
C GLU A 230 9.31 -18.42 6.08
N LEU A 231 10.33 -17.68 6.55
CA LEU A 231 10.14 -16.48 7.36
C LEU A 231 9.38 -15.40 6.58
N ASN A 232 9.76 -15.14 5.33
CA ASN A 232 9.05 -14.20 4.46
C ASN A 232 7.62 -14.66 4.17
N ALA A 233 7.43 -15.96 3.88
CA ALA A 233 6.11 -16.52 3.63
C ALA A 233 5.17 -16.35 4.83
N LEU A 234 5.65 -16.56 6.06
CA LEU A 234 4.86 -16.31 7.26
C LEU A 234 4.64 -14.81 7.52
N ASN A 235 5.66 -13.97 7.29
CA ASN A 235 5.53 -12.53 7.49
C ASN A 235 4.43 -11.92 6.62
N LEU A 236 4.29 -12.37 5.38
CA LEU A 236 3.23 -11.95 4.47
C LEU A 236 1.81 -12.31 4.94
N ARG A 237 1.67 -13.26 5.87
CA ARG A 237 0.38 -13.67 6.45
C ARG A 237 -0.03 -12.82 7.65
N ILE A 238 0.93 -12.10 8.24
CA ILE A 238 0.80 -11.41 9.52
C ILE A 238 0.84 -9.91 9.29
N ILE A 239 -0.34 -9.34 9.06
CA ILE A 239 -0.52 -7.92 8.73
C ILE A 239 -1.02 -7.19 9.98
N SER A 240 -0.61 -5.94 10.15
CA SER A 240 -1.04 -5.09 11.26
C SER A 240 -2.54 -4.82 11.24
N ASN A 241 -3.12 -4.54 12.42
CA ASN A 241 -4.54 -4.26 12.62
C ASN A 241 -5.50 -5.41 12.24
N GLN A 242 -4.98 -6.64 12.11
CA GLN A 242 -5.80 -7.80 11.84
C GLN A 242 -5.24 -9.07 12.49
N ASN A 243 -6.09 -10.08 12.54
CA ASN A 243 -5.69 -11.43 12.87
C ASN A 243 -5.04 -12.09 11.64
N ILE A 244 -4.20 -13.10 11.86
CA ILE A 244 -3.46 -13.83 10.81
C ILE A 244 -4.38 -14.22 9.64
N ASP A 245 -3.91 -14.04 8.42
CA ASP A 245 -4.65 -14.29 7.18
C ASP A 245 -6.02 -13.57 7.08
N ASN A 246 -6.24 -12.49 7.83
CA ASN A 246 -7.54 -11.82 7.98
C ASN A 246 -8.65 -12.79 8.42
N ARG A 247 -8.29 -13.71 9.32
CA ARG A 247 -9.13 -14.80 9.80
C ARG A 247 -10.50 -14.33 10.29
N ASP A 248 -10.58 -13.20 10.99
CA ASP A 248 -11.84 -12.74 11.59
C ASP A 248 -12.91 -12.45 10.54
N LEU A 249 -12.54 -11.74 9.47
CA LEU A 249 -13.45 -11.43 8.36
C LEU A 249 -13.86 -12.70 7.63
N LYS A 250 -12.89 -13.54 7.25
CA LYS A 250 -13.14 -14.78 6.52
C LYS A 250 -14.01 -15.75 7.32
N LYS A 251 -13.77 -15.86 8.63
CA LYS A 251 -14.62 -16.65 9.52
C LYS A 251 -16.05 -16.13 9.54
N GLN A 252 -16.25 -14.80 9.60
CA GLN A 252 -17.59 -14.22 9.55
C GLN A 252 -18.30 -14.51 8.21
N GLN A 253 -17.59 -14.37 7.08
CA GLN A 253 -18.12 -14.70 5.76
C GLN A 253 -18.53 -16.17 5.66
N LEU A 254 -17.70 -17.08 6.19
CA LEU A 254 -17.99 -18.51 6.21
C LEU A 254 -19.22 -18.83 7.07
N LEU A 255 -19.32 -18.22 8.26
CA LEU A 255 -20.49 -18.39 9.14
C LEU A 255 -21.78 -17.85 8.50
N ASP A 256 -21.71 -16.70 7.82
CA ASP A 256 -22.84 -16.15 7.06
C ASP A 256 -23.30 -17.12 5.95
N TYR A 257 -22.35 -17.78 5.28
CA TYR A 257 -22.63 -18.76 4.22
C TYR A 257 -23.23 -20.05 4.80
N PHE A 258 -22.68 -20.56 5.90
CA PHE A 258 -23.23 -21.73 6.59
C PHE A 258 -24.63 -21.47 7.11
N LYS A 259 -24.91 -20.27 7.62
CA LYS A 259 -26.25 -19.86 8.01
C LYS A 259 -27.21 -19.92 6.83
N PHE A 260 -26.83 -19.36 5.68
CA PHE A 260 -27.62 -19.46 4.45
C PHE A 260 -27.91 -20.93 4.10
N ILE A 261 -26.90 -21.81 4.15
CA ILE A 261 -27.09 -23.22 3.82
C ILE A 261 -28.07 -23.89 4.79
N ARG A 262 -27.88 -23.71 6.11
CA ARG A 262 -28.75 -24.30 7.14
C ARG A 262 -30.20 -23.81 7.08
N GLU A 263 -30.41 -22.56 6.66
CA GLU A 263 -31.76 -21.98 6.54
C GLU A 263 -32.51 -22.46 5.29
N ASN A 264 -31.80 -22.92 4.26
CA ASN A 264 -32.39 -23.21 2.94
C ASN A 264 -32.32 -24.70 2.55
N PHE A 265 -31.55 -25.53 3.27
CA PHE A 265 -31.36 -26.94 2.93
C PHE A 265 -31.58 -27.84 4.15
N SER A 266 -32.23 -28.98 3.93
CA SER A 266 -32.39 -30.07 4.93
C SER A 266 -31.66 -31.35 4.51
N ASN A 267 -30.69 -31.24 3.61
CA ASN A 267 -29.92 -32.39 3.11
C ASN A 267 -28.81 -32.75 4.13
N ASP A 268 -28.96 -33.90 4.79
CA ASP A 268 -28.02 -34.38 5.82
C ASP A 268 -26.58 -34.51 5.32
N GLN A 269 -26.37 -34.90 4.06
CA GLN A 269 -25.03 -35.03 3.49
C GLN A 269 -24.37 -33.65 3.30
N LEU A 270 -25.10 -32.68 2.77
CA LEU A 270 -24.62 -31.29 2.64
C LEU A 270 -24.29 -30.70 4.02
N LEU A 271 -25.19 -30.90 5.00
CA LEU A 271 -24.98 -30.39 6.35
C LEU A 271 -23.74 -31.00 7.01
N LYS A 272 -23.51 -32.30 6.81
CA LYS A 272 -22.29 -32.97 7.29
C LYS A 272 -21.01 -32.41 6.66
N ILE A 273 -21.01 -32.17 5.35
CA ILE A 273 -19.86 -31.54 4.67
C ILE A 273 -19.57 -30.16 5.27
N ILE A 274 -20.61 -29.35 5.50
CA ILE A 274 -20.45 -28.04 6.13
C ILE A 274 -19.94 -28.14 7.57
N GLU A 275 -20.39 -29.12 8.35
CA GLU A 275 -19.88 -29.38 9.71
C GLU A 275 -18.39 -29.76 9.69
N ASP A 276 -17.97 -30.59 8.74
CA ASP A 276 -16.56 -30.98 8.58
C ASP A 276 -15.70 -29.76 8.20
N ILE A 277 -16.16 -28.89 7.31
CA ILE A 277 -15.47 -27.63 6.97
C ILE A 277 -15.42 -26.69 8.18
N GLU A 278 -16.52 -26.54 8.91
CA GLU A 278 -16.57 -25.70 10.12
C GLU A 278 -15.55 -26.17 11.15
N LYS A 279 -15.46 -27.49 11.38
CA LYS A 279 -14.45 -28.09 12.25
C LYS A 279 -13.03 -27.83 11.75
N ASN A 280 -12.77 -28.04 10.47
CA ASN A 280 -11.46 -27.80 9.86
C ASN A 280 -11.04 -26.32 9.98
N SER A 281 -11.97 -25.37 9.90
CA SER A 281 -11.69 -23.94 10.07
C SER A 281 -11.16 -23.56 11.47
N VAL A 282 -11.38 -24.43 12.47
CA VAL A 282 -10.89 -24.26 13.83
C VAL A 282 -9.58 -25.02 14.05
N GLU A 283 -9.45 -26.21 13.46
CA GLU A 283 -8.32 -27.12 13.68
C GLU A 283 -7.11 -26.79 12.79
N ASP A 284 -7.32 -26.47 11.51
CA ASP A 284 -6.25 -26.20 10.55
C ASP A 284 -5.76 -24.73 10.63
N ILE A 285 -4.49 -24.57 11.02
CA ILE A 285 -3.81 -23.27 11.12
C ILE A 285 -3.61 -22.57 9.76
N ASN A 286 -3.78 -23.28 8.65
CA ASN A 286 -3.61 -22.79 7.30
C ASN A 286 -4.95 -22.65 6.56
N PHE A 287 -6.08 -22.96 7.20
CA PHE A 287 -7.40 -22.92 6.57
C PHE A 287 -7.70 -21.56 5.94
N PHE A 288 -7.37 -20.48 6.65
CA PHE A 288 -7.67 -19.11 6.23
C PHE A 288 -6.62 -18.49 5.29
N LYS A 289 -5.55 -19.20 4.93
CA LYS A 289 -4.66 -18.76 3.84
C LYS A 289 -5.49 -18.50 2.58
N ASP A 290 -5.15 -17.45 1.83
CA ASP A 290 -5.95 -16.99 0.69
C ASP A 290 -6.27 -18.10 -0.31
N GLU A 291 -5.27 -18.92 -0.66
CA GLU A 291 -5.41 -20.07 -1.56
C GLU A 291 -6.41 -21.11 -1.01
N ASN A 292 -6.19 -21.59 0.21
CA ASN A 292 -7.00 -22.63 0.85
C ASN A 292 -8.44 -22.17 1.08
N TYR A 293 -8.61 -20.93 1.54
CA TYR A 293 -9.92 -20.35 1.79
C TYR A 293 -10.71 -20.18 0.49
N SER A 294 -10.07 -19.71 -0.58
CA SER A 294 -10.71 -19.55 -1.89
C SER A 294 -11.12 -20.89 -2.49
N THR A 295 -10.26 -21.91 -2.40
CA THR A 295 -10.58 -23.28 -2.82
C THR A 295 -11.76 -23.85 -2.04
N THR A 296 -11.76 -23.68 -0.71
CA THR A 296 -12.84 -24.16 0.16
C THR A 296 -14.16 -23.45 -0.15
N LEU A 297 -14.15 -22.13 -0.37
CA LEU A 297 -15.36 -21.39 -0.77
C LEU A 297 -15.94 -21.89 -2.10
N LYS A 298 -15.08 -22.22 -3.06
CA LYS A 298 -15.51 -22.80 -4.33
C LYS A 298 -16.10 -24.19 -4.12
N GLU A 299 -15.47 -25.03 -3.31
CA GLU A 299 -15.99 -26.36 -2.96
C GLU A 299 -17.38 -26.28 -2.32
N ILE A 300 -17.58 -25.34 -1.37
CA ILE A 300 -18.90 -25.08 -0.77
C ILE A 300 -19.90 -24.68 -1.86
N TYR A 301 -19.54 -23.71 -2.70
CA TYR A 301 -20.41 -23.22 -3.77
C TYR A 301 -20.84 -24.35 -4.73
N ASP A 302 -19.89 -25.17 -5.19
CA ASP A 302 -20.12 -26.29 -6.09
C ASP A 302 -20.98 -27.38 -5.42
N THR A 303 -20.70 -27.69 -4.15
CA THR A 303 -21.45 -28.69 -3.37
C THR A 303 -22.90 -28.26 -3.14
N VAL A 304 -23.13 -26.97 -2.85
CA VAL A 304 -24.48 -26.40 -2.73
C VAL A 304 -25.19 -26.43 -4.08
N ASN A 305 -24.54 -26.04 -5.17
CA ASN A 305 -25.12 -26.11 -6.51
C ASN A 305 -25.49 -27.54 -6.91
N PHE A 306 -24.64 -28.52 -6.61
CA PHE A 306 -24.94 -29.93 -6.80
C PHE A 306 -26.16 -30.34 -5.97
N SER A 307 -26.24 -29.93 -4.72
CA SER A 307 -27.40 -30.23 -3.86
C SER A 307 -28.70 -29.59 -4.39
N ILE A 308 -28.62 -28.37 -4.92
CA ILE A 308 -29.75 -27.69 -5.58
C ILE A 308 -30.16 -28.42 -6.87
N SER A 309 -29.22 -28.96 -7.63
CA SER A 309 -29.51 -29.66 -8.90
C SER A 309 -30.38 -30.91 -8.69
N GLN A 310 -30.27 -31.55 -7.52
CA GLN A 310 -31.09 -32.69 -7.10
C GLN A 310 -32.53 -32.33 -6.72
N LEU A 311 -32.85 -31.03 -6.57
CA LEU A 311 -34.22 -30.58 -6.30
C LEU A 311 -35.07 -30.65 -7.58
N ASN A 312 -36.37 -30.88 -7.38
CA ASN A 312 -37.36 -30.83 -8.46
C ASN A 312 -37.33 -29.46 -9.17
N GLU A 313 -37.53 -29.46 -10.48
CA GLU A 313 -37.62 -28.22 -11.25
C GLU A 313 -38.75 -27.33 -10.74
N GLY A 314 -38.45 -26.04 -10.52
CA GLY A 314 -39.40 -25.08 -9.97
C GLY A 314 -38.76 -23.72 -9.67
N PRO A 315 -39.57 -22.69 -9.38
CA PRO A 315 -39.09 -21.34 -9.08
C PRO A 315 -38.19 -21.32 -7.84
N GLU A 316 -38.45 -22.17 -6.84
CA GLU A 316 -37.63 -22.28 -5.62
C GLU A 316 -36.19 -22.74 -5.93
N LYS A 317 -36.03 -23.67 -6.88
CA LYS A 317 -34.70 -24.13 -7.33
C LYS A 317 -33.91 -22.99 -7.96
N ALA A 318 -34.53 -22.23 -8.86
CA ALA A 318 -33.91 -21.07 -9.51
C ALA A 318 -33.52 -19.99 -8.49
N ASP A 319 -34.40 -19.70 -7.54
CA ASP A 319 -34.14 -18.74 -6.46
C ASP A 319 -32.96 -19.17 -5.58
N LEU A 320 -32.84 -20.47 -5.27
CA LEU A 320 -31.73 -21.01 -4.47
C LEU A 320 -30.39 -20.94 -5.21
N ILE A 321 -30.35 -21.34 -6.49
CA ILE A 321 -29.13 -21.20 -7.34
C ILE A 321 -28.65 -19.76 -7.29
N TYR A 322 -29.60 -18.85 -7.47
CA TYR A 322 -29.29 -17.45 -7.58
C TYR A 322 -28.84 -16.83 -6.25
N LYS A 323 -29.48 -17.18 -5.13
CA LYS A 323 -29.02 -16.77 -3.79
C LYS A 323 -27.64 -17.33 -3.45
N ASN A 324 -27.35 -18.56 -3.88
CA ASN A 324 -26.03 -19.19 -3.71
C ASN A 324 -24.96 -18.42 -4.50
N GLN A 325 -25.22 -18.14 -5.77
CA GLN A 325 -24.37 -17.36 -6.66
C GLN A 325 -24.09 -15.96 -6.11
N LEU A 326 -25.12 -15.23 -5.66
CA LEU A 326 -24.93 -13.91 -5.06
C LEU A 326 -24.11 -13.96 -3.76
N THR A 327 -24.27 -15.00 -2.94
CA THR A 327 -23.48 -15.17 -1.72
C THR A 327 -22.01 -15.38 -2.05
N PHE A 328 -21.72 -16.26 -3.00
CA PHE A 328 -20.37 -16.51 -3.48
C PHE A 328 -19.74 -15.26 -4.10
N PHE A 329 -20.45 -14.56 -4.99
CA PHE A 329 -19.96 -13.32 -5.61
C PHE A 329 -19.70 -12.22 -4.59
N ALA A 330 -20.59 -12.02 -3.62
CA ALA A 330 -20.36 -11.04 -2.55
C ALA A 330 -19.05 -11.28 -1.80
N ILE A 331 -18.79 -12.54 -1.42
CA ILE A 331 -17.57 -12.92 -0.71
C ILE A 331 -16.33 -12.73 -1.60
N GLN A 332 -16.39 -13.13 -2.87
CA GLN A 332 -15.26 -12.99 -3.79
C GLN A 332 -14.88 -11.52 -4.03
N PHE A 333 -15.87 -10.64 -4.22
CA PHE A 333 -15.62 -9.19 -4.34
C PHE A 333 -15.00 -8.60 -3.06
N GLU A 334 -15.43 -9.04 -1.88
CA GLU A 334 -14.82 -8.64 -0.60
C GLU A 334 -13.38 -9.15 -0.48
N LEU A 335 -13.09 -10.38 -0.90
CA LEU A 335 -11.73 -10.94 -0.85
C LEU A 335 -10.77 -10.23 -1.81
N SER A 336 -11.24 -9.91 -3.02
CA SER A 336 -10.44 -9.22 -4.04
C SER A 336 -9.89 -7.87 -3.58
N VAL A 337 -10.61 -7.17 -2.69
CA VAL A 337 -10.13 -5.90 -2.13
C VAL A 337 -9.30 -6.06 -0.85
N GLN A 338 -9.26 -7.26 -0.27
CA GLN A 338 -8.57 -7.57 0.99
C GLN A 338 -7.21 -8.24 0.79
N ALA A 339 -6.95 -8.85 -0.37
CA ALA A 339 -5.69 -9.54 -0.70
C ALA A 339 -4.44 -8.63 -0.76
N GLN A 340 -4.50 -7.42 -0.18
CA GLN A 340 -3.41 -6.46 -0.19
C GLN A 340 -2.24 -6.94 0.67
N LYS A 341 -1.10 -7.11 0.02
CA LYS A 341 0.21 -6.95 0.66
C LYS A 341 0.55 -5.46 0.66
N ASP A 342 1.37 -4.99 1.60
CA ASP A 342 1.75 -3.58 1.78
C ASP A 342 2.28 -2.88 0.49
N GLU A 343 2.65 -3.64 -0.54
CA GLU A 343 3.16 -3.16 -1.82
C GLU A 343 2.10 -3.06 -2.93
N GLU A 344 0.90 -3.61 -2.75
CA GLU A 344 -0.13 -3.66 -3.80
C GLU A 344 -1.20 -2.57 -3.64
N TYR A 345 -0.99 -1.46 -4.33
CA TYR A 345 -1.97 -0.37 -4.40
C TYR A 345 -3.23 -0.79 -5.17
N ILE A 346 -4.39 -0.72 -4.52
CA ILE A 346 -5.71 -0.79 -5.15
C ILE A 346 -6.24 0.65 -5.23
N PRO A 347 -6.60 1.15 -6.42
CA PRO A 347 -7.22 2.47 -6.51
C PRO A 347 -8.50 2.55 -5.67
N GLU A 348 -8.61 3.59 -4.85
CA GLU A 348 -9.69 3.73 -3.87
C GLU A 348 -11.09 3.69 -4.50
N HIS A 349 -11.24 4.24 -5.72
CA HIS A 349 -12.51 4.20 -6.45
C HIS A 349 -12.91 2.77 -6.84
N VAL A 350 -11.95 1.91 -7.19
CA VAL A 350 -12.22 0.49 -7.49
C VAL A 350 -12.55 -0.27 -6.20
N ARG A 351 -11.77 -0.06 -5.13
CA ARG A 351 -12.01 -0.66 -3.82
C ARG A 351 -13.43 -0.36 -3.33
N SER A 352 -13.83 0.91 -3.40
CA SER A 352 -15.17 1.37 -3.01
C SER A 352 -16.25 0.71 -3.85
N SER A 353 -16.10 0.67 -5.18
CA SER A 353 -17.07 0.03 -6.08
C SER A 353 -17.21 -1.48 -5.85
N PHE A 354 -16.11 -2.20 -5.55
CA PHE A 354 -16.16 -3.63 -5.25
C PHE A 354 -16.92 -3.91 -3.94
N LEU A 355 -16.65 -3.12 -2.90
CA LEU A 355 -17.37 -3.22 -1.62
C LEU A 355 -18.85 -2.85 -1.76
N GLU A 356 -19.17 -1.84 -2.57
CA GLU A 356 -20.55 -1.48 -2.89
C GLU A 356 -21.26 -2.63 -3.65
N LYS A 357 -20.58 -3.25 -4.61
CA LYS A 357 -21.12 -4.40 -5.35
C LYS A 357 -21.38 -5.60 -4.45
N ALA A 358 -20.46 -5.92 -3.54
CA ALA A 358 -20.65 -6.98 -2.57
C ALA A 358 -21.88 -6.71 -1.66
N ARG A 359 -22.06 -5.47 -1.20
CA ARG A 359 -23.26 -5.07 -0.43
C ARG A 359 -24.53 -5.22 -1.26
N GLN A 360 -24.51 -4.80 -2.54
CA GLN A 360 -25.64 -4.98 -3.45
C GLN A 360 -26.04 -6.45 -3.57
N PHE A 361 -25.07 -7.35 -3.81
CA PHE A 361 -25.33 -8.79 -3.89
C PHE A 361 -25.92 -9.36 -2.59
N ARG A 362 -25.41 -8.93 -1.41
CA ARG A 362 -25.99 -9.33 -0.12
C ARG A 362 -27.44 -8.85 0.05
N GLN A 363 -27.77 -7.64 -0.39
CA GLN A 363 -29.13 -7.09 -0.33
C GLN A 363 -30.08 -7.85 -1.26
N GLU A 364 -29.67 -8.05 -2.52
CA GLU A 364 -30.46 -8.74 -3.52
C GLU A 364 -30.71 -10.20 -3.16
N ARG A 365 -29.75 -10.86 -2.49
CA ARG A 365 -29.94 -12.23 -1.97
C ARG A 365 -31.17 -12.36 -1.07
N HIS A 366 -31.44 -11.35 -0.24
CA HIS A 366 -32.58 -11.34 0.68
C HIS A 366 -33.89 -10.93 -0.01
N ASN A 367 -33.81 -10.12 -1.06
CA ASN A 367 -34.95 -9.63 -1.82
C ASN A 367 -34.65 -9.69 -3.31
N LEU A 368 -34.97 -10.84 -3.92
CA LEU A 368 -34.71 -11.13 -5.33
C LEU A 368 -35.45 -10.14 -6.24
N SER A 369 -34.77 -9.06 -6.58
CA SER A 369 -35.30 -8.02 -7.46
C SER A 369 -35.24 -8.47 -8.92
N ASN A 370 -35.98 -7.79 -9.80
CA ASN A 370 -35.80 -8.01 -11.25
C ASN A 370 -34.39 -7.63 -11.73
N GLN A 371 -33.67 -6.75 -11.02
CA GLN A 371 -32.29 -6.41 -11.34
C GLN A 371 -31.34 -7.58 -11.05
N ALA A 372 -31.66 -8.38 -10.04
CA ALA A 372 -30.90 -9.55 -9.65
C ALA A 372 -30.76 -10.55 -10.83
N LYS A 373 -31.83 -10.72 -11.61
CA LYS A 373 -31.84 -11.56 -12.82
C LYS A 373 -30.78 -11.17 -13.87
N ASN A 374 -30.29 -9.93 -13.87
CA ASN A 374 -29.23 -9.48 -14.78
C ASN A 374 -27.87 -10.14 -14.51
N TYR A 375 -27.69 -10.76 -13.34
CA TYR A 375 -26.44 -11.43 -12.95
C TYR A 375 -26.44 -12.93 -13.25
N GLN A 376 -27.59 -13.53 -13.55
CA GLN A 376 -27.75 -14.99 -13.66
C GLN A 376 -26.82 -15.61 -14.72
N ASN A 377 -26.56 -14.90 -15.81
CA ASN A 377 -25.74 -15.39 -16.92
C ASN A 377 -24.34 -14.77 -16.96
N LYS A 378 -23.93 -14.06 -15.91
CA LYS A 378 -22.62 -13.42 -15.86
C LYS A 378 -21.66 -14.25 -15.02
N SER A 379 -20.46 -14.47 -15.55
CA SER A 379 -19.37 -15.06 -14.77
C SER A 379 -18.85 -14.07 -13.71
N LEU A 380 -18.11 -14.58 -12.72
CA LEU A 380 -17.46 -13.72 -11.73
C LEU A 380 -16.49 -12.73 -12.40
N SER A 381 -15.72 -13.19 -13.37
CA SER A 381 -14.76 -12.38 -14.12
C SER A 381 -15.42 -11.27 -14.93
N GLU A 382 -16.55 -11.54 -15.57
CA GLU A 382 -17.35 -10.54 -16.29
C GLU A 382 -17.89 -9.47 -15.34
N LEU A 383 -18.35 -9.86 -14.15
CA LEU A 383 -18.84 -8.93 -13.14
C LEU A 383 -17.73 -8.05 -12.57
N MET A 384 -16.57 -8.64 -12.26
CA MET A 384 -15.40 -7.89 -11.77
C MET A 384 -14.95 -6.87 -12.81
N LYS A 385 -14.81 -7.30 -14.08
CA LYS A 385 -14.45 -6.40 -15.18
C LYS A 385 -15.46 -5.26 -15.35
N SER A 386 -16.76 -5.57 -15.41
CA SER A 386 -17.77 -4.52 -15.57
C SER A 386 -17.78 -3.55 -14.39
N THR A 387 -17.51 -4.04 -13.17
CA THR A 387 -17.44 -3.18 -11.97
C THR A 387 -16.23 -2.24 -12.03
N VAL A 388 -15.06 -2.72 -12.52
CA VAL A 388 -13.89 -1.87 -12.74
C VAL A 388 -14.15 -0.82 -13.82
N ASP A 389 -14.78 -1.21 -14.93
CA ASP A 389 -15.10 -0.29 -16.03
C ASP A 389 -16.07 0.81 -15.56
N GLU A 390 -17.13 0.44 -14.83
CA GLU A 390 -18.08 1.38 -14.21
C GLU A 390 -17.38 2.32 -13.21
N ALA A 391 -16.48 1.79 -12.37
CA ALA A 391 -15.71 2.58 -11.41
C ALA A 391 -14.78 3.59 -12.11
N ASN A 392 -14.11 3.18 -13.18
CA ASN A 392 -13.20 4.03 -13.94
C ASN A 392 -13.94 5.17 -14.65
N GLU A 393 -15.11 4.90 -15.24
CA GLU A 393 -15.92 5.95 -15.86
C GLU A 393 -16.47 6.94 -14.82
N ALA A 394 -16.91 6.45 -13.66
CA ALA A 394 -17.35 7.31 -12.55
C ALA A 394 -16.21 8.19 -12.01
N TYR A 395 -15.01 7.61 -11.82
CA TYR A 395 -13.80 8.32 -11.38
C TYR A 395 -13.40 9.41 -12.38
N LYS A 396 -13.36 9.07 -13.68
CA LYS A 396 -13.09 10.02 -14.77
C LYS A 396 -14.09 11.16 -14.80
N ALA A 397 -15.39 10.87 -14.69
CA ALA A 397 -16.44 11.89 -14.66
C ALA A 397 -16.29 12.83 -13.44
N SER A 398 -15.95 12.29 -12.27
CA SER A 398 -15.70 13.07 -11.05
C SER A 398 -14.51 14.01 -11.19
N LEU A 399 -13.40 13.53 -11.75
CA LEU A 399 -12.20 14.32 -12.00
C LEU A 399 -12.42 15.43 -13.04
N ILE A 400 -13.12 15.11 -14.14
CA ILE A 400 -13.50 16.12 -15.16
C ILE A 400 -14.36 17.21 -14.55
N LYS A 401 -15.36 16.84 -13.74
CA LYS A 401 -16.24 17.81 -13.06
C LYS A 401 -15.45 18.72 -12.10
N THR A 402 -14.48 18.16 -11.37
CA THR A 402 -13.63 18.92 -10.44
C THR A 402 -12.74 19.90 -11.19
N ARG A 403 -12.05 19.43 -12.24
CA ARG A 403 -11.25 20.25 -13.14
C ARG A 403 -12.06 21.41 -13.73
N ASP A 404 -13.25 21.12 -14.27
CA ASP A 404 -14.08 22.13 -14.92
C ASP A 404 -14.57 23.18 -13.91
N SER A 405 -14.90 22.77 -12.69
CA SER A 405 -15.24 23.69 -11.60
C SER A 405 -14.07 24.60 -11.19
N GLU A 406 -12.84 24.07 -11.17
CA GLU A 406 -11.63 24.86 -10.89
C GLU A 406 -11.31 25.86 -12.00
N ILE A 407 -11.44 25.43 -13.27
CA ILE A 407 -11.29 26.30 -14.45
C ILE A 407 -12.33 27.41 -14.40
N GLU A 408 -13.60 27.09 -14.12
CA GLU A 408 -14.68 28.07 -14.01
C GLU A 408 -14.40 29.09 -12.88
N LYS A 409 -13.99 28.61 -11.70
CA LYS A 409 -13.60 29.48 -10.58
C LYS A 409 -12.45 30.42 -10.93
N ASN A 410 -11.50 29.96 -11.74
CA ASN A 410 -10.39 30.80 -12.20
C ASN A 410 -10.85 31.82 -13.26
N ASN A 411 -11.75 31.41 -14.17
CA ASN A 411 -12.28 32.27 -15.23
C ASN A 411 -13.22 33.37 -14.69
N ASN A 412 -14.01 33.06 -13.65
CA ASN A 412 -14.96 33.99 -13.03
C ASN A 412 -14.28 35.14 -12.25
N LYS A 413 -12.98 35.07 -11.97
CA LYS A 413 -12.23 36.24 -11.51
C LYS A 413 -12.27 37.28 -12.65
N LYS A 414 -12.82 38.47 -12.43
CA LYS A 414 -12.89 39.47 -13.51
C LYS A 414 -11.50 40.03 -13.84
N ILE A 415 -10.96 39.73 -15.03
CA ILE A 415 -9.89 40.55 -15.64
C ILE A 415 -10.62 41.48 -16.59
N SER A 416 -10.47 42.79 -16.39
CA SER A 416 -10.98 43.78 -17.34
C SER A 416 -9.82 44.32 -18.15
N PRO A 417 -9.97 44.46 -19.48
CA PRO A 417 -8.96 45.15 -20.28
C PRO A 417 -8.83 46.61 -19.79
N PRO A 418 -7.68 47.27 -20.03
CA PRO A 418 -7.50 48.69 -19.71
C PRO A 418 -8.64 49.52 -20.33
N MET A 419 -9.07 50.61 -19.66
CA MET A 419 -10.22 51.45 -20.09
C MET A 419 -10.13 52.02 -21.53
N LYS A 420 -8.98 51.89 -22.19
CA LYS A 420 -8.70 52.36 -23.56
C LYS A 420 -8.16 51.26 -24.49
N HIS A 421 -8.37 49.99 -24.17
CA HIS A 421 -7.82 48.85 -24.91
C HIS A 421 -8.13 48.90 -26.42
N ASP A 422 -9.35 49.31 -26.79
CA ASP A 422 -9.80 49.32 -28.18
C ASP A 422 -9.52 50.64 -28.92
N GLN A 423 -8.98 51.65 -28.22
CA GLN A 423 -8.65 52.94 -28.81
C GLN A 423 -7.29 52.89 -29.50
N ASN A 424 -7.17 53.41 -30.71
CA ASN A 424 -5.87 53.57 -31.36
C ASN A 424 -5.04 54.69 -30.68
N PHE A 425 -3.74 54.78 -30.98
CA PHE A 425 -2.85 55.79 -30.39
C PHE A 425 -3.38 57.23 -30.54
N GLY A 426 -3.97 57.54 -31.69
CA GLY A 426 -4.54 58.85 -31.97
C GLY A 426 -5.73 59.18 -31.08
N GLU A 427 -6.62 58.21 -30.86
CA GLU A 427 -7.79 58.34 -29.98
C GLU A 427 -7.37 58.43 -28.50
N ARG A 428 -6.39 57.64 -28.07
CA ARG A 428 -5.92 57.66 -26.67
C ARG A 428 -5.28 59.00 -26.28
N ASN A 429 -4.59 59.62 -27.23
CA ASN A 429 -3.82 60.85 -27.06
C ASN A 429 -4.46 62.06 -27.78
N GLN A 430 -5.71 61.97 -28.23
CA GLN A 430 -6.33 62.99 -29.09
C GLN A 430 -6.25 64.39 -28.47
N GLU A 431 -6.55 64.52 -27.18
CA GLU A 431 -6.47 65.78 -26.45
C GLU A 431 -5.03 66.31 -26.39
N LEU A 432 -4.05 65.44 -26.13
CA LEU A 432 -2.63 65.82 -26.06
C LEU A 432 -2.03 66.15 -27.43
N LEU A 433 -2.47 65.46 -28.48
CA LEU A 433 -2.09 65.73 -29.87
C LEU A 433 -2.66 67.06 -30.35
N ILE A 434 -3.91 67.39 -30.00
CA ILE A 434 -4.51 68.70 -30.29
C ILE A 434 -3.74 69.82 -29.58
N VAL A 435 -3.42 69.64 -28.28
CA VAL A 435 -2.64 70.61 -27.51
C VAL A 435 -1.23 70.78 -28.08
N GLY A 436 -0.56 69.68 -28.44
CA GLY A 436 0.76 69.69 -29.07
C GLY A 436 0.77 70.36 -30.45
N ALA A 437 -0.22 70.05 -31.31
CA ALA A 437 -0.36 70.66 -32.63
C ALA A 437 -0.64 72.16 -32.53
N LEU A 438 -1.49 72.59 -31.59
CA LEU A 438 -1.73 74.00 -31.29
C LEU A 438 -0.47 74.70 -30.80
N ALA A 439 0.33 74.06 -29.94
CA ALA A 439 1.61 74.59 -29.47
C ALA A 439 2.64 74.77 -30.60
N VAL A 440 2.74 73.80 -31.51
CA VAL A 440 3.63 73.89 -32.68
C VAL A 440 3.15 74.97 -33.66
N LEU A 441 1.85 75.02 -33.96
CA LEU A 441 1.27 76.05 -34.83
C LEU A 441 1.48 77.44 -34.26
N THR A 442 1.24 77.64 -32.96
CA THR A 442 1.50 78.93 -32.31
C THR A 442 2.99 79.30 -32.32
N THR A 443 3.89 78.33 -32.14
CA THR A 443 5.34 78.55 -32.26
C THR A 443 5.74 78.96 -33.68
N ILE A 444 5.23 78.25 -34.71
CA ILE A 444 5.50 78.56 -36.13
C ILE A 444 4.92 79.94 -36.48
N SER A 445 3.69 80.24 -36.08
CA SER A 445 3.09 81.56 -36.26
C SER A 445 3.92 82.65 -35.60
N LEU A 446 4.42 82.43 -34.37
CA LEU A 446 5.29 83.37 -33.68
C LEU A 446 6.64 83.55 -34.40
N ILE A 447 7.25 82.46 -34.88
CA ILE A 447 8.50 82.52 -35.67
C ILE A 447 8.27 83.27 -36.98
N LEU A 448 7.18 83.00 -37.72
CA LEU A 448 6.86 83.68 -38.98
C LEU A 448 6.54 85.17 -38.79
N ILE A 449 5.98 85.54 -37.63
CA ILE A 449 5.83 86.94 -37.19
C ILE A 449 7.22 87.55 -36.93
N LEU A 450 8.09 86.86 -36.20
CA LEU A 450 9.43 87.33 -35.84
C LEU A 450 10.41 87.40 -37.04
N THR A 451 10.32 86.48 -38.01
CA THR A 451 11.18 86.45 -39.20
C THR A 451 10.67 87.36 -40.32
N GLY A 452 9.60 88.11 -40.07
CA GLY A 452 9.10 89.16 -40.96
C GLY A 452 8.36 88.67 -42.22
N VAL A 453 8.17 87.36 -42.40
CA VAL A 453 7.44 86.80 -43.56
C VAL A 453 5.93 87.09 -43.48
N LEU A 454 5.38 87.24 -42.26
CA LEU A 454 3.98 87.64 -42.00
C LEU A 454 3.82 89.05 -41.39
N ALA A 455 4.85 89.90 -41.47
CA ALA A 455 4.77 91.28 -40.97
C ALA A 455 3.52 92.07 -41.44
N PRO A 456 3.01 91.90 -42.68
CA PRO A 456 1.82 92.66 -43.13
C PRO A 456 0.49 92.14 -42.57
N VAL A 457 0.41 90.89 -42.09
CA VAL A 457 -0.85 90.31 -41.54
C VAL A 457 -0.92 90.45 -40.02
N GLY A 458 0.20 90.69 -39.34
CA GLY A 458 0.26 90.96 -37.89
C GLY A 458 -0.45 92.24 -37.44
N ILE A 459 -0.77 93.15 -38.36
CA ILE A 459 -1.42 94.44 -38.05
C ILE A 459 -2.98 94.33 -38.07
N ALA A 460 -3.55 93.16 -38.38
CA ALA A 460 -5.00 92.95 -38.36
C ALA A 460 -5.55 92.25 -37.10
N ILE A 461 -4.70 91.89 -36.12
CA ILE A 461 -5.11 91.32 -34.81
C ILE A 461 -4.67 92.24 -33.64
N GLU A 462 -4.31 93.48 -33.95
CA GLU A 462 -4.03 94.53 -32.96
C GLU A 462 -5.35 95.15 -32.46
N VAL A 463 -5.82 94.60 -31.33
CA VAL A 463 -6.59 95.19 -30.21
C VAL A 463 -7.46 94.05 -29.64
N GLY A 464 -6.88 93.23 -28.75
CA GLY A 464 -7.70 92.37 -27.88
C GLY A 464 -7.10 91.10 -27.26
N ILE A 465 -5.97 90.53 -27.71
CA ILE A 465 -5.52 89.20 -27.20
C ILE A 465 -4.00 89.05 -26.94
N TYR A 466 -3.20 90.13 -26.84
CA TYR A 466 -1.74 89.97 -26.63
C TYR A 466 -1.11 90.87 -25.56
N THR A 467 -1.58 90.80 -24.31
CA THR A 467 -0.81 91.31 -23.15
C THR A 467 -0.41 90.25 -22.13
N THR A 468 -0.63 88.96 -22.41
CA THR A 468 -0.11 87.88 -21.51
C THR A 468 0.65 86.76 -22.21
N LEU A 469 0.94 86.89 -23.51
CA LEU A 469 1.62 85.84 -24.30
C LEU A 469 2.98 86.22 -24.91
N ALA A 470 3.48 87.45 -24.72
CA ALA A 470 4.66 87.92 -25.46
C ALA A 470 5.99 87.98 -24.67
N ILE A 471 6.04 87.72 -23.36
CA ILE A 471 7.32 87.67 -22.60
C ILE A 471 7.61 86.29 -21.97
N VAL A 472 6.73 85.31 -22.18
CA VAL A 472 7.06 83.90 -21.94
C VAL A 472 6.89 83.05 -23.21
N GLY A 473 6.65 83.71 -24.36
CA GLY A 473 6.19 83.12 -25.62
C GLY A 473 7.19 82.31 -26.44
N THR A 474 8.51 82.38 -26.18
CA THR A 474 9.50 81.52 -26.87
C THR A 474 10.04 80.40 -25.98
N ALA A 475 9.98 80.56 -24.65
CA ALA A 475 10.24 79.47 -23.71
C ALA A 475 9.01 78.56 -23.56
N LEU A 476 7.79 79.12 -23.47
CA LEU A 476 6.58 78.33 -23.20
C LEU A 476 6.13 77.45 -24.35
N ALA A 477 6.25 77.88 -25.60
CA ALA A 477 5.74 77.12 -26.74
C ALA A 477 6.63 75.89 -27.06
N GLY A 478 7.95 76.02 -26.82
CA GLY A 478 8.87 74.88 -26.78
C GLY A 478 8.63 73.97 -25.57
N THR A 479 8.39 74.51 -24.37
CA THR A 479 8.07 73.68 -23.19
C THR A 479 6.70 73.02 -23.26
N SER A 480 5.69 73.59 -23.95
CA SER A 480 4.35 73.01 -24.06
C SER A 480 4.30 71.89 -25.10
N ALA A 481 5.04 72.00 -26.21
CA ALA A 481 5.27 70.88 -27.12
C ALA A 481 6.06 69.74 -26.46
N LEU A 482 7.09 70.07 -25.66
CA LEU A 482 7.82 69.09 -24.85
C LEU A 482 6.99 68.51 -23.68
N ALA A 483 6.09 69.30 -23.08
CA ALA A 483 5.16 68.87 -22.03
C ALA A 483 4.07 67.95 -22.60
N ALA A 484 3.51 68.27 -23.77
CA ALA A 484 2.59 67.39 -24.49
C ALA A 484 3.29 66.08 -24.90
N GLY A 485 4.51 66.16 -25.44
CA GLY A 485 5.31 64.98 -25.77
C GLY A 485 5.64 64.10 -24.54
N SER A 486 6.04 64.69 -23.42
CA SER A 486 6.30 63.96 -22.17
C SER A 486 5.04 63.40 -21.51
N ALA A 487 3.89 64.09 -21.60
CA ALA A 487 2.59 63.58 -21.16
C ALA A 487 2.11 62.40 -22.02
N ILE A 488 2.29 62.46 -23.35
CA ILE A 488 2.01 61.34 -24.27
C ILE A 488 2.90 60.15 -23.91
N LEU A 489 4.20 60.36 -23.71
CA LEU A 489 5.13 59.30 -23.30
C LEU A 489 4.73 58.68 -21.95
N TYR A 490 4.28 59.49 -20.99
CA TYR A 490 3.82 59.00 -19.69
C TYR A 490 2.52 58.19 -19.80
N GLN A 491 1.52 58.69 -20.54
CA GLN A 491 0.25 57.98 -20.75
C GLN A 491 0.44 56.69 -21.54
N GLU A 492 1.27 56.68 -22.58
CA GLU A 492 1.57 55.46 -23.34
C GLU A 492 2.41 54.48 -22.53
N LYS A 493 3.31 54.94 -21.65
CA LYS A 493 4.03 54.06 -20.71
C LYS A 493 3.07 53.45 -19.69
N GLN A 494 2.12 54.21 -19.15
CA GLN A 494 1.11 53.70 -18.23
C GLN A 494 0.19 52.69 -18.93
N PHE A 495 -0.30 53.01 -20.13
CA PHE A 495 -1.11 52.10 -20.93
C PHE A 495 -0.35 50.82 -21.29
N ALA A 496 0.91 50.92 -21.69
CA ALA A 496 1.75 49.75 -21.97
C ALA A 496 1.94 48.86 -20.73
N ASN A 497 2.13 49.45 -19.53
CA ASN A 497 2.22 48.70 -18.28
C ASN A 497 0.89 48.01 -17.92
N GLU A 498 -0.24 48.71 -18.08
CA GLU A 498 -1.58 48.16 -17.85
C GLU A 498 -1.90 47.03 -18.84
N MET A 499 -1.53 47.20 -20.11
CA MET A 499 -1.66 46.18 -21.16
C MET A 499 -0.78 44.97 -20.88
N GLN A 500 0.49 45.18 -20.54
CA GLN A 500 1.41 44.09 -20.17
C GLN A 500 0.89 43.32 -18.95
N THR A 501 0.32 44.01 -17.96
CA THR A 501 -0.28 43.37 -16.79
C THR A 501 -1.50 42.54 -17.20
N TYR A 502 -2.38 43.10 -18.03
CA TYR A 502 -3.54 42.39 -18.58
C TYR A 502 -3.14 41.14 -19.37
N GLU A 503 -2.23 41.25 -20.34
CA GLU A 503 -1.72 40.13 -21.14
C GLU A 503 -1.05 39.06 -20.27
N THR A 504 -0.26 39.48 -19.28
CA THR A 504 0.37 38.56 -18.32
C THR A 504 -0.68 37.78 -17.52
N GLU A 505 -1.75 38.44 -17.07
CA GLU A 505 -2.83 37.78 -16.33
C GLU A 505 -3.68 36.86 -17.23
N VAL A 506 -3.93 37.23 -18.49
CA VAL A 506 -4.58 36.36 -19.48
C VAL A 506 -3.71 35.12 -19.75
N GLN A 507 -2.42 35.30 -20.03
CA GLN A 507 -1.49 34.19 -20.27
C GLN A 507 -1.37 33.27 -19.05
N LYS A 508 -1.34 33.84 -17.83
CA LYS A 508 -1.35 33.04 -16.58
C LYS A 508 -2.60 32.17 -16.49
N ARG A 509 -3.78 32.67 -16.91
CA ARG A 509 -5.01 31.88 -16.92
C ARG A 509 -4.98 30.76 -17.93
N GLU A 510 -4.55 31.05 -19.15
CA GLU A 510 -4.43 30.04 -20.20
C GLU A 510 -3.46 28.93 -19.78
N ASN A 511 -2.29 29.32 -19.25
CA ASN A 511 -1.31 28.38 -18.72
C ASN A 511 -1.86 27.57 -17.54
N HIS A 512 -2.64 28.20 -16.65
CA HIS A 512 -3.28 27.50 -15.53
C HIS A 512 -4.32 26.48 -16.01
N THR A 513 -5.21 26.85 -16.94
CA THR A 513 -6.19 25.96 -17.55
C THR A 513 -5.53 24.79 -18.26
N LYS A 514 -4.47 25.06 -19.04
CA LYS A 514 -3.67 24.02 -19.70
C LYS A 514 -3.05 23.07 -18.69
N ARG A 515 -2.40 23.61 -17.65
CA ARG A 515 -1.77 22.82 -16.58
C ARG A 515 -2.80 21.94 -15.86
N LEU A 516 -3.95 22.48 -15.46
CA LEU A 516 -5.02 21.68 -14.84
C LEU A 516 -5.52 20.58 -15.79
N THR A 517 -5.66 20.88 -17.08
CA THR A 517 -6.09 19.88 -18.06
C THR A 517 -5.10 18.72 -18.18
N GLU A 518 -3.80 19.02 -18.25
CA GLU A 518 -2.72 18.03 -18.29
C GLU A 518 -2.61 17.23 -16.99
N GLU A 519 -2.67 17.91 -15.85
CA GLU A 519 -2.60 17.31 -14.51
C GLU A 519 -3.75 16.30 -14.28
N TYR A 520 -5.00 16.70 -14.54
CA TYR A 520 -6.14 15.82 -14.39
C TYR A 520 -6.17 14.69 -15.44
N ALA A 521 -5.66 14.90 -16.66
CA ALA A 521 -5.52 13.83 -17.64
C ALA A 521 -4.56 12.74 -17.16
N HIS A 522 -3.41 13.15 -16.60
CA HIS A 522 -2.43 12.23 -16.02
C HIS A 522 -2.98 11.48 -14.78
N LEU A 523 -3.76 12.16 -13.92
CA LEU A 523 -4.42 11.50 -12.78
C LEU A 523 -5.47 10.46 -13.21
N ILE A 524 -6.21 10.74 -14.30
CA ILE A 524 -7.16 9.79 -14.91
C ILE A 524 -6.41 8.58 -15.46
N GLU A 525 -5.36 8.81 -16.26
CA GLU A 525 -4.56 7.75 -16.88
C GLU A 525 -3.93 6.84 -15.82
N ASN A 526 -3.24 7.40 -14.82
CA ASN A 526 -2.61 6.60 -13.76
C ASN A 526 -3.64 5.82 -12.93
N GLY A 527 -4.80 6.43 -12.64
CA GLY A 527 -5.88 5.76 -11.92
C GLY A 527 -6.46 4.57 -12.70
N ILE A 528 -6.66 4.73 -14.01
CA ILE A 528 -7.18 3.66 -14.88
C ILE A 528 -6.13 2.55 -15.05
N THR A 529 -4.87 2.88 -15.34
CA THR A 529 -3.79 1.90 -15.48
C THR A 529 -3.64 1.05 -14.21
N SER A 530 -3.60 1.68 -13.04
CA SER A 530 -3.54 0.98 -11.76
C SER A 530 -4.75 0.06 -11.53
N SER A 531 -5.93 0.44 -12.05
CA SER A 531 -7.16 -0.36 -11.96
C SER A 531 -7.10 -1.59 -12.89
N CYS A 532 -6.53 -1.45 -14.09
CA CYS A 532 -6.31 -2.54 -15.03
C CYS A 532 -5.27 -3.54 -14.51
N ASP A 533 -4.20 -3.06 -13.90
CA ASP A 533 -3.16 -3.90 -13.29
C ASP A 533 -3.72 -4.69 -12.10
N PHE A 534 -4.55 -4.05 -11.27
CA PHE A 534 -5.31 -4.70 -10.21
C PHE A 534 -6.24 -5.79 -10.76
N LEU A 535 -7.06 -5.47 -11.77
CA LEU A 535 -8.00 -6.43 -12.36
C LEU A 535 -7.26 -7.64 -12.95
N SER A 536 -6.16 -7.42 -13.67
CA SER A 536 -5.38 -8.50 -14.29
C SER A 536 -4.88 -9.50 -13.24
N ARG A 537 -4.31 -9.00 -12.12
CA ARG A 537 -3.84 -9.84 -11.01
C ARG A 537 -4.97 -10.65 -10.36
N ILE A 538 -6.13 -10.04 -10.15
CA ILE A 538 -7.27 -10.77 -9.58
C ILE A 538 -7.74 -11.85 -10.55
N LEU A 539 -7.87 -11.54 -11.84
CA LEU A 539 -8.33 -12.51 -12.83
C LEU A 539 -7.35 -13.67 -13.01
N GLU A 540 -6.05 -13.45 -12.84
CA GLU A 540 -5.03 -14.50 -12.81
C GLU A 540 -5.22 -15.44 -11.60
N ASN A 541 -5.48 -14.87 -10.41
CA ASN A 541 -5.72 -15.65 -9.18
C ASN A 541 -7.11 -16.31 -9.14
N THR A 542 -8.06 -15.71 -9.86
CA THR A 542 -9.45 -16.19 -9.98
C THR A 542 -9.60 -17.01 -11.26
N GLN A 543 -8.52 -17.60 -11.80
CA GLN A 543 -8.65 -18.54 -12.91
C GLN A 543 -9.63 -19.63 -12.51
N GLU A 544 -10.88 -19.45 -12.93
CA GLU A 544 -11.87 -20.50 -12.99
C GLU A 544 -11.17 -21.60 -13.79
N PRO A 545 -10.94 -22.80 -13.24
CA PRO A 545 -10.64 -23.93 -14.10
C PRO A 545 -11.76 -23.92 -15.13
N HIS A 546 -11.42 -23.61 -16.39
CA HIS A 546 -12.38 -23.28 -17.42
C HIS A 546 -13.58 -24.22 -17.30
N HIS A 547 -14.78 -23.66 -17.07
CA HIS A 547 -16.05 -24.37 -17.16
C HIS A 547 -16.34 -24.75 -18.63
N ALA A 548 -15.39 -25.40 -19.29
CA ALA A 548 -15.63 -26.16 -20.51
C ALA A 548 -16.42 -27.45 -20.22
N GLU A 549 -16.44 -27.94 -18.97
CA GLU A 549 -16.90 -29.30 -18.72
C GLU A 549 -18.07 -29.46 -17.75
N SER A 550 -18.97 -28.50 -17.50
CA SER A 550 -20.24 -28.91 -16.85
C SER A 550 -21.07 -29.80 -17.78
N LYS A 551 -21.07 -29.48 -19.08
CA LYS A 551 -21.72 -30.28 -20.10
C LYS A 551 -20.89 -31.52 -20.46
N ASP A 552 -19.58 -31.39 -20.63
CA ASP A 552 -18.72 -32.53 -20.97
C ASP A 552 -18.50 -33.50 -19.78
N LEU A 553 -18.48 -33.03 -18.53
CA LEU A 553 -18.42 -33.91 -17.35
C LEU A 553 -19.78 -34.56 -17.07
N SER A 554 -20.90 -33.86 -17.31
CA SER A 554 -22.24 -34.47 -17.30
C SER A 554 -22.38 -35.51 -18.42
N ASP A 555 -21.89 -35.22 -19.62
CA ASP A 555 -21.90 -36.15 -20.77
C ASP A 555 -20.91 -37.31 -20.55
N ALA A 556 -19.79 -37.09 -19.85
CA ALA A 556 -18.82 -38.12 -19.49
C ALA A 556 -19.34 -39.02 -18.35
N LEU A 557 -20.00 -38.45 -17.33
CA LEU A 557 -20.68 -39.20 -16.27
C LEU A 557 -21.85 -40.01 -16.83
N THR A 558 -22.65 -39.42 -17.73
CA THR A 558 -23.74 -40.13 -18.42
C THR A 558 -23.19 -41.27 -19.28
N LYS A 559 -22.08 -41.06 -20.01
CA LYS A 559 -21.41 -42.13 -20.76
C LYS A 559 -20.80 -43.21 -19.86
N LEU A 560 -20.25 -42.84 -18.70
CA LEU A 560 -19.76 -43.81 -17.71
C LEU A 560 -20.91 -44.64 -17.15
N GLU A 561 -22.05 -44.04 -16.81
CA GLU A 561 -23.25 -44.75 -16.36
C GLU A 561 -23.82 -45.66 -17.46
N GLU A 562 -23.84 -45.21 -18.73
CA GLU A 562 -24.24 -46.04 -19.87
C GLU A 562 -23.28 -47.22 -20.10
N ILE A 563 -21.97 -47.03 -19.97
CA ILE A 563 -20.95 -48.09 -20.08
C ILE A 563 -21.09 -49.09 -18.92
N THR A 564 -21.39 -48.61 -17.71
CA THR A 564 -21.56 -49.46 -16.51
C THR A 564 -22.88 -50.23 -16.57
N ALA A 565 -23.94 -49.65 -17.14
CA ALA A 565 -25.25 -50.29 -17.33
C ALA A 565 -25.28 -51.28 -18.51
N SER A 566 -24.42 -51.10 -19.51
CA SER A 566 -24.40 -51.93 -20.74
C SER A 566 -23.39 -53.08 -20.71
N SER A 567 -22.54 -53.18 -19.69
CA SER A 567 -21.56 -54.25 -19.55
C SER A 567 -21.92 -55.23 -18.41
N PRO A 568 -22.41 -56.45 -18.71
CA PRO A 568 -22.80 -57.44 -17.67
C PRO A 568 -21.61 -58.00 -16.89
N GLU A 569 -20.37 -57.70 -17.30
CA GLU A 569 -19.15 -58.30 -16.77
C GLU A 569 -18.56 -57.52 -15.57
N TYR A 570 -19.04 -56.30 -15.28
CA TYR A 570 -18.53 -55.49 -14.17
C TYR A 570 -19.18 -55.76 -12.81
N ASN A 571 -20.17 -56.64 -12.73
CA ASN A 571 -20.75 -57.10 -11.46
C ASN A 571 -19.94 -58.23 -10.79
N ARG A 572 -18.71 -58.53 -11.26
CA ARG A 572 -17.94 -59.68 -10.75
C ARG A 572 -16.42 -59.52 -10.57
N ALA A 573 -15.89 -58.29 -10.53
CA ALA A 573 -14.50 -58.07 -10.20
C ALA A 573 -14.34 -57.28 -8.90
N GLU A 574 -14.22 -57.99 -7.78
CA GLU A 574 -13.23 -57.60 -6.76
C GLU A 574 -11.88 -57.46 -7.47
N ILE A 575 -11.15 -56.35 -7.29
CA ILE A 575 -9.68 -56.30 -7.11
C ILE A 575 -9.15 -54.85 -7.13
N LEU A 576 -8.33 -54.57 -6.10
CA LEU A 576 -7.20 -53.65 -5.97
C LEU A 576 -7.14 -52.41 -6.87
N VAL A 577 -7.27 -51.26 -6.22
CA VAL A 577 -6.76 -49.97 -6.68
C VAL A 577 -5.29 -49.86 -6.29
N ASP A 578 -4.39 -50.22 -7.21
CA ASP A 578 -3.01 -49.74 -7.21
C ASP A 578 -2.54 -49.69 -8.67
N SER A 579 -1.85 -48.60 -9.03
CA SER A 579 -1.28 -48.28 -10.35
C SER A 579 -2.22 -47.69 -11.42
N ILE A 580 -2.55 -46.40 -11.28
CA ILE A 580 -2.64 -45.50 -12.44
C ILE A 580 -1.74 -44.30 -12.16
N SER A 581 -0.55 -44.31 -12.76
CA SER A 581 0.31 -43.12 -12.89
C SER A 581 -0.15 -42.33 -14.12
N LEU A 582 -0.52 -41.07 -13.92
CA LEU A 582 -0.79 -40.13 -15.01
C LEU A 582 0.52 -39.57 -15.58
N PRO A 583 0.64 -39.34 -16.91
CA PRO A 583 1.84 -38.82 -17.54
C PRO A 583 2.00 -37.30 -17.34
N SER A 584 3.20 -36.87 -16.98
CA SER A 584 3.60 -35.46 -16.84
C SER A 584 3.92 -34.82 -18.19
N THR A 585 3.29 -33.68 -18.47
CA THR A 585 3.49 -32.83 -19.65
C THR A 585 4.76 -31.98 -19.50
N THR A 586 5.75 -32.18 -20.36
CA THR A 586 6.98 -31.38 -20.41
C THR A 586 6.85 -30.24 -21.43
N THR A 587 6.94 -29.00 -20.96
CA THR A 587 7.04 -27.79 -21.78
C THR A 587 8.48 -27.60 -22.29
N ILE A 588 8.64 -27.50 -23.61
CA ILE A 588 9.92 -27.16 -24.27
C ILE A 588 10.04 -25.64 -24.37
N VAL A 589 11.03 -25.05 -23.69
CA VAL A 589 11.54 -23.71 -23.97
C VAL A 589 12.85 -23.85 -24.73
N LYS A 590 12.88 -23.36 -25.98
CA LYS A 590 14.11 -23.18 -26.76
C LYS A 590 14.70 -21.80 -26.43
N THR A 591 15.92 -21.78 -25.90
CA THR A 591 16.78 -20.60 -25.94
C THR A 591 17.99 -20.91 -26.81
N ALA A 592 18.25 -20.01 -27.76
CA ALA A 592 19.45 -19.99 -28.60
C ALA A 592 20.50 -19.11 -27.93
N ASN A 593 21.72 -19.63 -27.81
CA ASN A 593 23.00 -18.96 -28.06
C ASN A 593 24.13 -19.78 -27.43
N GLU A 594 25.11 -20.16 -28.24
CA GLU A 594 26.55 -19.96 -27.99
C GLU A 594 27.38 -20.80 -28.97
N GLU A 595 27.94 -20.12 -29.96
CA GLU A 595 29.18 -20.54 -30.61
C GLU A 595 30.35 -20.22 -29.67
N GLN A 596 31.19 -21.21 -29.34
CA GLN A 596 32.64 -21.04 -29.34
C GLN A 596 33.40 -22.37 -29.18
N GLN A 597 34.06 -22.73 -30.29
CA GLN A 597 35.40 -23.32 -30.44
C GLN A 597 35.90 -24.40 -29.47
N ALA A 598 36.07 -25.60 -30.04
CA ALA A 598 36.93 -26.67 -29.55
C ALA A 598 38.30 -26.64 -30.25
N VAL A 599 39.40 -26.79 -29.49
CA VAL A 599 40.69 -27.36 -29.92
C VAL A 599 41.32 -28.11 -28.72
N PRO A 600 42.04 -29.24 -28.91
CA PRO A 600 42.07 -30.33 -27.95
C PRO A 600 43.36 -30.51 -27.13
N ALA A 601 43.25 -31.50 -26.24
CA ALA A 601 44.18 -32.07 -25.27
C ALA A 601 45.65 -32.31 -25.68
N ILE A 602 46.54 -32.11 -24.68
CA ILE A 602 47.89 -32.71 -24.52
C ILE A 602 48.08 -32.88 -22.99
N SER A 603 47.86 -34.08 -22.44
CA SER A 603 48.83 -35.10 -21.96
C SER A 603 49.71 -34.71 -20.77
N ASP A 604 49.61 -35.54 -19.72
CA ASP A 604 50.62 -35.95 -18.74
C ASP A 604 51.32 -34.91 -17.86
N VAL A 605 51.19 -35.04 -16.52
CA VAL A 605 52.28 -35.30 -15.57
C VAL A 605 51.73 -35.84 -14.23
N ASP A 606 52.11 -37.09 -13.95
CA ASP A 606 52.53 -37.77 -12.71
C ASP A 606 52.19 -37.21 -11.29
N PRO A 607 51.77 -38.05 -10.31
CA PRO A 607 51.59 -37.67 -8.92
C PRO A 607 52.79 -38.09 -8.04
N LYS A 608 53.36 -37.14 -7.28
CA LYS A 608 54.02 -37.35 -5.97
C LYS A 608 54.55 -36.03 -5.38
N ILE A 609 53.87 -35.54 -4.34
CA ILE A 609 54.35 -35.25 -2.97
C ILE A 609 53.17 -34.64 -2.20
#